data_AF-A0A0G0WAQ8-F1
#
_entry.id   AF-A0A0G0WAQ8-F1
#
_cell.length_a   1.000
_cell.length_b   1.000
_cell.length_c   1.000
_cell.angle_alpha   90.00
_cell.angle_beta   90.00
_cell.angle_gamma   90.00
#
_symmetry.space_group_name_H-M   'P 1'
#
loop_
_entity.id
_entity.type
_entity.pdbx_description
1 polymer ?
#
loop_
_entity_poly.entity_id
_entity_poly.type
_entity_poly.pdbx_seq_one_letter_code
_entity_poly.pdbx_strand_id
1 'polypeptide(L)'
;MHIPEVIAKELNISSRQVETVIEMLKEGATIPFIARYRKEKTDGLDEDFLRQIEDRLNYLTLLEERKEAILKSIEEQGKLTDELKAKIIACTKLQELEDLYLPYKPKRKTRGTIAKAKGLEPLALFMLDNPLFSGDFDAKLAEFINEELGVKTIYEALQGAKDIIAEMISEHAEVRKVVREILLESVVIKSEKTKENATADITNEKLKEKERKEVYQVYFDFQIDIKKIKPYQILALNRGEREKLLKIALVHDEIEIHNQIKRTFLAYHESFFMEILEETIADSFKRLIFPSLEREVRNHLTEAADLHAIEIFASNLRQLLLQPPIAGKIILGIDPGFYSGSKIAVIDATGKYLEGATMYPHPPQNKIEEAKKILLNFIKKYSVEVIAIGNGTASRETEFVIAELIKTNKLNCHYIIVNEAGASVYSASAIAKKEFPELEASQRGNISIARRLLDPLAELVKIDPKSIGVGLYQHDVDQKFLAKKLDDVVESSVNYVGVDVNTASTSLLNYVSGLNKRLAEN
;
A
#
# COMPACT_ATOMS: atom_id res chain seq x y z
N MET A 1 0.16 22.54 18.21
CA MET A 1 0.09 21.33 19.07
C MET A 1 1.48 20.97 19.59
N HIS A 2 1.63 20.45 20.82
CA HIS A 2 2.93 19.93 21.26
C HIS A 2 3.10 18.49 20.74
N ILE A 3 3.72 18.36 19.56
CA ILE A 3 3.87 17.07 18.86
C ILE A 3 4.46 15.95 19.75
N PRO A 4 5.54 16.20 20.54
CA PRO A 4 6.12 15.13 21.36
C PRO A 4 5.18 14.52 22.40
N GLU A 5 4.30 15.33 23.00
CA GLU A 5 3.33 14.86 24.00
C GLU A 5 2.26 13.94 23.38
N VAL A 6 1.86 14.24 22.14
CA VAL A 6 0.87 13.43 21.42
C VAL A 6 1.45 12.07 21.09
N ILE A 7 2.66 12.02 20.53
CA ILE A 7 3.37 10.77 20.22
C ILE A 7 3.59 9.96 21.50
N ALA A 8 4.03 10.61 22.58
CA ALA A 8 4.27 9.97 23.86
C ALA A 8 3.00 9.28 24.40
N LYS A 9 1.85 9.95 24.28
CA LYS A 9 0.55 9.40 24.69
C LYS A 9 0.09 8.25 23.78
N GLU A 10 0.26 8.37 22.47
CA GLU A 10 -0.11 7.33 21.49
C GLU A 10 0.71 6.05 21.67
N LEU A 11 2.02 6.20 21.94
CA LEU A 11 2.95 5.08 22.10
C LEU A 11 3.12 4.61 23.55
N ASN A 12 2.46 5.28 24.51
CA ASN A 12 2.57 5.02 25.95
C ASN A 12 4.03 5.04 26.46
N ILE A 13 4.78 6.07 26.05
CA ILE A 13 6.17 6.35 26.46
C ILE A 13 6.28 7.79 27.00
N SER A 14 7.44 8.20 27.51
CA SER A 14 7.60 9.56 28.05
C SER A 14 7.83 10.62 26.94
N SER A 15 7.33 11.84 27.12
CA SER A 15 7.60 12.97 26.20
C SER A 15 9.09 13.24 26.04
N ARG A 16 9.85 13.11 27.13
CA ARG A 16 11.31 13.27 27.12
C ARG A 16 11.99 12.28 26.17
N GLN A 17 11.57 11.01 26.15
CA GLN A 17 12.12 10.03 25.22
C GLN A 17 11.84 10.43 23.77
N VAL A 18 10.62 10.86 23.48
CA VAL A 18 10.23 11.32 22.14
C VAL A 18 11.05 12.54 21.70
N GLU A 19 11.16 13.57 22.55
CA GLU A 19 11.97 14.77 22.28
C GLU A 19 13.42 14.41 21.98
N THR A 20 14.01 13.54 22.79
CA THR A 20 15.40 13.09 22.65
C THR A 20 15.61 12.35 21.32
N VAL A 21 14.65 11.53 20.89
CA VAL A 21 14.69 10.86 19.58
C VAL A 21 14.56 11.87 18.44
N ILE A 22 13.61 12.81 18.53
CA ILE A 22 13.39 13.86 17.52
C ILE A 22 14.67 14.70 17.32
N GLU A 23 15.34 15.08 18.39
CA GLU A 23 16.61 15.83 18.32
C GLU A 23 17.69 15.02 17.59
N MET A 24 17.87 13.75 17.94
CA MET A 24 18.84 12.89 17.27
C MET A 24 18.55 12.68 15.78
N LEU A 25 17.28 12.50 15.41
CA LEU A 25 16.87 12.40 14.01
C LEU A 25 17.16 13.70 13.24
N LYS A 26 16.92 14.87 13.86
CA LYS A 26 17.26 16.18 13.26
C LYS A 26 18.77 16.38 13.09
N GLU A 27 19.58 15.82 13.99
CA GLU A 27 21.05 15.79 13.88
C GLU A 27 21.56 14.79 12.81
N GLY A 28 20.65 14.04 12.17
CA GLY A 28 20.98 13.06 11.13
C GLY A 28 21.39 11.69 11.66
N ALA A 29 21.13 11.39 12.93
CA ALA A 29 21.31 10.05 13.46
C ALA A 29 20.32 9.08 12.83
N THR A 30 20.80 7.92 12.37
CA THR A 30 19.95 6.87 11.80
C THR A 30 19.27 6.07 12.90
N ILE A 31 18.15 5.42 12.58
CA ILE A 31 17.44 4.56 13.52
C ILE A 31 18.32 3.41 14.03
N PRO A 32 19.05 2.64 13.19
CA PRO A 32 19.96 1.61 13.69
C PRO A 32 21.04 2.15 14.63
N PHE A 33 21.55 3.36 14.37
CA PHE A 33 22.53 4.01 15.25
C PHE A 33 21.93 4.35 16.61
N ILE A 34 20.75 4.96 16.65
CA ILE A 34 20.06 5.32 17.89
C ILE A 34 19.76 4.06 18.70
N ALA A 35 19.15 3.06 18.06
CA ALA A 35 18.78 1.79 18.68
C ALA A 35 19.98 1.05 19.29
N ARG A 36 21.17 1.16 18.69
CA ARG A 36 22.36 0.42 19.14
C ARG A 36 23.23 1.20 20.12
N TYR A 37 23.47 2.49 19.86
CA TYR A 37 24.49 3.29 20.54
C TYR A 37 23.95 4.43 21.40
N ARG A 38 22.62 4.62 21.43
CA ARG A 38 21.97 5.70 22.20
C ARG A 38 20.86 5.20 23.12
N LYS A 39 20.83 3.91 23.43
CA LYS A 39 19.84 3.29 24.34
C LYS A 39 19.73 4.01 25.69
N GLU A 40 20.85 4.42 26.28
CA GLU A 40 20.83 5.13 27.57
C GLU A 40 20.16 6.52 27.47
N LYS A 41 20.25 7.17 26.30
CA LYS A 41 19.59 8.47 26.08
C LYS A 41 18.09 8.31 25.79
N THR A 42 17.68 7.17 25.25
CA THR A 42 16.28 6.88 24.91
C THR A 42 15.57 6.03 25.97
N ASP A 43 16.20 5.77 27.12
CA ASP A 43 15.72 4.83 28.15
C ASP A 43 15.36 3.44 27.58
N GLY A 44 16.13 2.98 26.58
CA GLY A 44 16.05 1.62 26.05
C GLY A 44 15.04 1.40 24.92
N LEU A 45 14.55 2.45 24.25
CA LEU A 45 13.70 2.28 23.06
C LEU A 45 14.37 1.41 22.00
N ASP A 46 13.61 0.45 21.48
CA ASP A 46 14.02 -0.38 20.35
C ASP A 46 13.74 0.28 19.00
N GLU A 47 14.15 -0.39 17.93
CA GLU A 47 14.00 0.11 16.57
C GLU A 47 12.54 0.28 16.14
N ASP A 48 11.62 -0.56 16.63
CA ASP A 48 10.21 -0.49 16.27
C ASP A 48 9.57 0.77 16.85
N PHE A 49 9.87 1.11 18.11
CA PHE A 49 9.43 2.38 18.69
C PHE A 49 10.04 3.60 17.98
N LEU A 50 11.33 3.55 17.62
CA LEU A 50 11.99 4.65 16.92
C LEU A 50 11.37 4.94 15.56
N ARG A 51 11.02 3.89 14.79
CA ARG A 51 10.31 4.02 13.51
C ARG A 51 8.90 4.58 13.68
N GLN A 52 8.16 4.10 14.69
CA GLN A 52 6.84 4.65 15.02
C GLN A 52 6.90 6.14 15.39
N ILE A 53 7.92 6.57 16.15
CA ILE A 53 8.14 7.99 16.46
C ILE A 53 8.41 8.79 15.18
N GLU A 54 9.29 8.32 14.29
CA GLU A 54 9.60 9.01 13.04
C GLU A 54 8.36 9.16 12.13
N ASP A 55 7.64 8.07 11.89
CA ASP A 55 6.44 8.09 11.04
C ASP A 55 5.35 9.00 11.63
N ARG A 56 5.16 8.96 12.96
CA ARG A 56 4.19 9.81 13.64
C ARG A 56 4.58 11.28 13.65
N LEU A 57 5.86 11.57 13.87
CA LEU A 57 6.42 12.92 13.75
C LEU A 57 6.15 13.51 12.36
N ASN A 58 6.41 12.75 11.30
CA ASN A 58 6.17 13.17 9.93
C ASN A 58 4.69 13.49 9.68
N TYR A 59 3.78 12.61 10.11
CA TYR A 59 2.34 12.86 9.95
C TYR A 59 1.88 14.10 10.73
N LEU A 60 2.26 14.23 12.00
CA LEU A 60 1.79 15.33 12.85
C LEU A 60 2.36 16.67 12.40
N THR A 61 3.59 16.68 11.86
CA THR A 61 4.20 17.87 11.24
C THR A 61 3.39 18.30 10.02
N LEU A 62 3.09 17.37 9.10
CA LEU A 62 2.25 17.65 7.93
C LEU A 62 0.85 18.15 8.32
N LEU A 63 0.26 17.59 9.37
CA LEU A 63 -1.04 18.02 9.88
C LEU A 63 -0.98 19.48 10.39
N GLU A 64 0.03 19.86 11.16
CA GLU A 64 0.18 21.23 11.66
C GLU A 64 0.44 22.22 10.52
N GLU A 65 1.31 21.90 9.57
CA GLU A 65 1.52 22.72 8.37
C GLU A 65 0.22 22.91 7.59
N ARG A 66 -0.60 21.86 7.49
CA ARG A 66 -1.90 21.93 6.82
C ARG A 66 -2.91 22.79 7.58
N LYS A 67 -2.94 22.72 8.92
CA LYS A 67 -3.78 23.59 9.75
C LYS A 67 -3.45 25.05 9.53
N GLU A 68 -2.16 25.41 9.54
CA GLU A 68 -1.71 26.79 9.32
C GLU A 68 -2.15 27.31 7.95
N ALA A 69 -1.97 26.51 6.90
CA ALA A 69 -2.41 26.87 5.55
C ALA A 69 -3.93 27.08 5.45
N ILE A 70 -4.71 26.25 6.12
CA ILE A 70 -6.19 26.36 6.16
C ILE A 70 -6.62 27.59 6.94
N LEU A 71 -6.05 27.83 8.12
CA LEU A 71 -6.36 29.02 8.93
C LEU A 71 -6.12 30.30 8.13
N LYS A 72 -4.96 30.39 7.47
CA LYS A 72 -4.61 31.53 6.61
C LYS A 72 -5.61 31.71 5.46
N SER A 73 -5.97 30.63 4.77
CA SER A 73 -6.94 30.67 3.67
C SER A 73 -8.33 31.17 4.10
N ILE A 74 -8.79 30.78 5.29
CA ILE A 74 -10.10 31.19 5.83
C ILE A 74 -10.03 32.64 6.34
N GLU A 75 -8.92 33.05 6.94
CA GLU A 75 -8.67 34.42 7.39
C GLU A 75 -8.64 35.41 6.22
N GLU A 76 -7.96 35.06 5.11
CA GLU A 76 -7.93 35.86 3.88
C GLU A 76 -9.33 36.07 3.26
N GLN A 77 -10.28 35.19 3.55
CA GLN A 77 -11.69 35.32 3.14
C GLN A 77 -12.55 36.12 4.13
N GLY A 78 -12.00 36.51 5.28
CA GLY A 78 -12.74 37.21 6.34
C GLY A 78 -13.80 36.35 7.03
N LYS A 79 -13.68 35.01 6.97
CA LYS A 79 -14.67 34.05 7.50
C LYS A 79 -14.19 33.28 8.74
N LEU A 80 -13.01 33.60 9.26
CA LEU A 80 -12.43 32.90 10.40
C LEU A 80 -13.07 33.40 11.70
N THR A 81 -14.00 32.61 12.25
CA THR A 81 -14.56 32.86 13.58
C THR A 81 -13.68 32.23 14.67
N ASP A 82 -13.76 32.75 15.90
CA ASP A 82 -13.03 32.18 17.04
C ASP A 82 -13.40 30.72 17.32
N GLU A 83 -14.69 30.38 17.15
CA GLU A 83 -15.17 29.00 17.28
C GLU A 83 -14.55 28.07 16.23
N LEU A 84 -14.52 28.49 14.96
CA LEU A 84 -13.93 27.71 13.88
C LEU A 84 -12.41 27.56 14.06
N LYS A 85 -11.74 28.63 14.48
CA LYS A 85 -10.31 28.60 14.82
C LYS A 85 -10.03 27.59 15.92
N ALA A 86 -10.82 27.58 16.99
CA ALA A 86 -10.69 26.61 18.07
C ALA A 86 -10.88 25.16 17.58
N LYS A 87 -11.89 24.90 16.73
CA LYS A 87 -12.12 23.57 16.12
C LYS A 87 -10.94 23.11 15.27
N ILE A 88 -10.38 23.98 14.42
CA ILE A 88 -9.23 23.66 13.56
C ILE A 88 -7.99 23.34 14.38
N ILE A 89 -7.70 24.13 15.42
CA ILE A 89 -6.54 23.92 16.30
C ILE A 89 -6.65 22.57 17.02
N ALA A 90 -7.85 22.24 17.53
CA ALA A 90 -8.13 21.01 18.26
C ALA A 90 -8.16 19.74 17.38
N CYS A 91 -8.23 19.88 16.05
CA CYS A 91 -8.34 18.76 15.13
C CYS A 91 -7.09 17.86 15.16
N THR A 92 -7.27 16.54 15.28
CA THR A 92 -6.15 15.57 15.36
C THR A 92 -6.01 14.70 14.12
N LYS A 93 -6.98 14.75 13.21
CA LYS A 93 -7.00 13.98 11.96
C LYS A 93 -7.09 14.90 10.75
N LEU A 94 -6.35 14.54 9.70
CA LEU A 94 -6.35 15.29 8.45
C LEU A 94 -7.72 15.32 7.78
N GLN A 95 -8.49 14.23 7.86
CA GLN A 95 -9.83 14.15 7.27
C GLN A 95 -10.82 15.13 7.93
N GLU A 96 -10.85 15.16 9.26
CA GLU A 96 -11.70 16.10 10.02
C GLU A 96 -11.32 17.56 9.73
N LEU A 97 -10.02 17.83 9.52
CA LEU A 97 -9.52 19.14 9.14
C LEU A 97 -9.98 19.55 7.74
N GLU A 98 -9.93 18.63 6.77
CA GLU A 98 -10.43 18.90 5.41
C GLU A 98 -11.96 19.09 5.38
N ASP A 99 -12.72 18.38 6.21
CA ASP A 99 -14.17 18.58 6.34
C ASP A 99 -14.49 20.00 6.86
N LEU A 100 -13.75 20.49 7.86
CA LEU A 100 -13.89 21.86 8.36
C LEU A 100 -13.53 22.92 7.32
N TYR A 101 -12.57 22.62 6.44
CA TYR A 101 -12.13 23.54 5.39
C TYR A 101 -13.04 23.53 4.15
N LEU A 102 -13.82 22.48 3.94
CA LEU A 102 -14.59 22.25 2.72
C LEU A 102 -15.49 23.44 2.30
N PRO A 103 -16.23 24.13 3.20
CA PRO A 103 -17.04 25.30 2.85
C PRO A 103 -16.24 26.50 2.32
N TYR A 104 -14.96 26.59 2.67
CA TYR A 104 -14.07 27.72 2.37
C TYR A 104 -13.10 27.41 1.23
N LYS A 105 -13.08 26.16 0.76
CA LYS A 105 -12.21 25.72 -0.32
C LYS A 105 -12.65 26.37 -1.64
N PRO A 106 -11.73 26.98 -2.43
CA PRO A 106 -12.09 27.54 -3.73
C PRO A 106 -12.76 26.51 -4.65
N LYS A 107 -13.94 26.82 -5.17
CA LYS A 107 -14.78 25.87 -5.92
C LYS A 107 -14.78 26.14 -7.42
N ARG A 108 -14.93 25.07 -8.20
CA ARG A 108 -15.36 25.15 -9.61
C ARG A 108 -16.85 25.51 -9.66
N LYS A 109 -17.37 25.88 -10.84
CA LYS A 109 -18.81 26.13 -11.05
C LYS A 109 -19.63 24.85 -10.72
N THR A 110 -20.34 24.87 -9.60
CA THR A 110 -21.33 23.87 -9.13
C THR A 110 -22.75 24.36 -9.37
N ARG A 111 -23.75 23.49 -9.22
CA ARG A 111 -25.17 23.90 -9.27
C ARG A 111 -25.49 24.93 -8.19
N GLY A 112 -25.01 24.73 -6.96
CA GLY A 112 -25.22 25.67 -5.86
C GLY A 112 -24.54 27.02 -6.10
N THR A 113 -23.26 27.05 -6.51
CA THR A 113 -22.59 28.33 -6.85
C THR A 113 -23.25 29.07 -8.01
N ILE A 114 -23.76 28.36 -9.02
CA ILE A 114 -24.57 28.97 -10.10
C ILE A 114 -25.85 29.56 -9.51
N ALA A 115 -26.58 28.81 -8.68
CA ALA A 115 -27.80 29.31 -8.04
C ALA A 115 -27.55 30.52 -7.12
N LYS A 116 -26.43 30.55 -6.38
CA LYS A 116 -26.00 31.73 -5.60
C LYS A 116 -25.76 32.93 -6.50
N ALA A 117 -25.08 32.75 -7.63
CA ALA A 117 -24.85 33.82 -8.62
C ALA A 117 -26.16 34.31 -9.27
N LYS A 118 -27.21 33.49 -9.29
CA LYS A 118 -28.57 33.88 -9.70
C LYS A 118 -29.38 34.59 -8.60
N GLY A 119 -28.79 34.84 -7.42
CA GLY A 119 -29.47 35.54 -6.32
C GLY A 119 -30.42 34.67 -5.50
N LEU A 120 -30.31 33.33 -5.55
CA LEU A 120 -31.25 32.41 -4.88
C LEU A 120 -30.83 32.02 -3.44
N GLU A 121 -29.67 32.48 -2.96
CA GLU A 121 -29.20 32.19 -1.60
C GLU A 121 -30.16 32.70 -0.49
N PRO A 122 -30.76 33.90 -0.60
CA PRO A 122 -31.73 34.35 0.40
C PRO A 122 -32.99 33.46 0.46
N LEU A 123 -33.41 32.85 -0.65
CA LEU A 123 -34.53 31.91 -0.67
C LEU A 123 -34.17 30.60 0.05
N ALA A 124 -32.97 30.08 -0.18
CA ALA A 124 -32.45 28.89 0.51
C ALA A 124 -32.38 29.11 2.03
N LEU A 125 -31.81 30.24 2.45
CA LEU A 125 -31.75 30.62 3.88
C LEU A 125 -33.15 30.83 4.46
N PHE A 126 -34.06 31.47 3.73
CA PHE A 126 -35.44 31.65 4.16
C PHE A 126 -36.12 30.33 4.50
N MET A 127 -35.97 29.30 3.63
CA MET A 127 -36.54 27.97 3.86
C MET A 127 -35.95 27.28 5.10
N LEU A 128 -34.67 27.49 5.39
CA LEU A 128 -34.01 26.90 6.56
C LEU A 128 -34.38 27.62 7.86
N ASP A 129 -34.42 28.96 7.83
CA ASP A 129 -34.56 29.80 9.03
C ASP A 129 -36.02 30.03 9.45
N ASN A 130 -37.00 29.73 8.58
CA ASN A 130 -38.43 29.96 8.84
C ASN A 130 -39.24 28.64 8.81
N PRO A 131 -38.95 27.67 9.69
CA PRO A 131 -39.60 26.36 9.64
C PRO A 131 -41.13 26.41 9.85
N LEU A 132 -41.63 27.41 10.57
CA LEU A 132 -43.06 27.56 10.85
C LEU A 132 -43.77 28.53 9.89
N PHE A 133 -43.24 28.69 8.67
CA PHE A 133 -43.89 29.54 7.66
C PHE A 133 -45.33 29.10 7.39
N SER A 134 -46.25 30.07 7.33
CA SER A 134 -47.70 29.83 7.16
C SER A 134 -48.32 30.68 6.05
N GLY A 135 -47.50 31.25 5.16
CA GLY A 135 -47.93 32.10 4.06
C GLY A 135 -48.05 31.35 2.72
N ASP A 136 -48.26 32.09 1.65
CA ASP A 136 -48.25 31.56 0.28
C ASP A 136 -46.81 31.39 -0.21
N PHE A 137 -46.36 30.14 -0.34
CA PHE A 137 -45.01 29.83 -0.77
C PHE A 137 -44.78 30.09 -2.27
N ASP A 138 -45.81 29.93 -3.11
CA ASP A 138 -45.69 30.23 -4.55
C ASP A 138 -45.50 31.74 -4.76
N ALA A 139 -46.22 32.56 -3.99
CA ALA A 139 -45.98 34.00 -3.95
C ALA A 139 -44.55 34.33 -3.50
N LYS A 140 -44.02 33.61 -2.50
CA LYS A 140 -42.63 33.81 -2.04
C LYS A 140 -41.61 33.42 -3.10
N LEU A 141 -41.83 32.31 -3.83
CA LEU A 141 -40.97 31.88 -4.94
C LEU A 141 -41.00 32.88 -6.10
N ALA A 142 -42.15 33.49 -6.37
CA ALA A 142 -42.31 34.48 -7.44
C ALA A 142 -41.44 35.73 -7.22
N GLU A 143 -41.13 36.10 -5.97
CA GLU A 143 -40.20 37.21 -5.64
C GLU A 143 -38.77 36.96 -6.18
N PHE A 144 -38.40 35.71 -6.44
CA PHE A 144 -37.08 35.31 -6.89
C PHE A 144 -37.01 35.00 -8.39
N ILE A 145 -38.08 35.26 -9.15
CA ILE A 145 -38.07 35.18 -10.61
C ILE A 145 -37.30 36.39 -11.16
N ASN A 146 -36.25 36.13 -11.91
CA ASN A 146 -35.43 37.15 -12.54
C ASN A 146 -34.87 36.62 -13.87
N GLU A 147 -35.46 37.04 -14.98
CA GLU A 147 -35.06 36.59 -16.32
C GLU A 147 -33.61 37.00 -16.68
N GLU A 148 -33.14 38.16 -16.20
CA GLU A 148 -31.77 38.64 -16.45
C GLU A 148 -30.72 37.75 -15.77
N LEU A 149 -31.05 37.23 -14.57
CA LEU A 149 -30.25 36.24 -13.86
C LEU A 149 -30.55 34.79 -14.32
N GLY A 150 -31.45 34.61 -15.30
CA GLY A 150 -31.79 33.31 -15.87
C GLY A 150 -32.62 32.42 -14.94
N VAL A 151 -33.50 33.00 -14.12
CA VAL A 151 -34.53 32.33 -13.33
C VAL A 151 -35.90 32.73 -13.89
N LYS A 152 -36.54 31.84 -14.64
CA LYS A 152 -37.77 32.13 -15.42
C LYS A 152 -39.04 31.64 -14.75
N THR A 153 -38.95 30.73 -13.80
CA THR A 153 -40.11 30.08 -13.17
C THR A 153 -39.90 29.87 -11.69
N ILE A 154 -40.99 29.73 -10.94
CA ILE A 154 -40.96 29.32 -9.52
C ILE A 154 -40.24 27.97 -9.32
N TYR A 155 -40.33 27.05 -10.29
CA TYR A 155 -39.64 25.76 -10.26
C TYR A 155 -38.12 25.93 -10.35
N GLU A 156 -37.64 26.84 -11.21
CA GLU A 156 -36.21 27.14 -11.31
C GLU A 156 -35.68 27.83 -10.05
N ALA A 157 -36.47 28.72 -9.44
CA ALA A 157 -36.13 29.36 -8.17
C ALA A 157 -36.03 28.31 -7.05
N LEU A 158 -37.03 27.43 -6.92
CA LEU A 158 -37.06 26.36 -5.95
C LEU A 158 -35.90 25.38 -6.15
N GLN A 159 -35.66 24.94 -7.38
CA GLN A 159 -34.56 24.01 -7.69
C GLN A 159 -33.20 24.63 -7.36
N GLY A 160 -33.00 25.92 -7.66
CA GLY A 160 -31.77 26.62 -7.29
C GLY A 160 -31.60 26.74 -5.77
N ALA A 161 -32.67 26.99 -5.02
CA ALA A 161 -32.63 26.97 -3.56
C ALA A 161 -32.27 25.57 -3.02
N LYS A 162 -32.89 24.51 -3.56
CA LYS A 162 -32.54 23.12 -3.24
C LYS A 162 -31.08 22.80 -3.54
N ASP A 163 -30.55 23.24 -4.68
CA ASP A 163 -29.14 23.03 -5.03
C ASP A 163 -28.17 23.72 -4.06
N ILE A 164 -28.54 24.89 -3.52
CA ILE A 164 -27.77 25.59 -2.48
C ILE A 164 -27.82 24.83 -1.16
N ILE A 165 -29.01 24.44 -0.71
CA ILE A 165 -29.20 23.68 0.54
C ILE A 165 -28.48 22.33 0.46
N ALA A 166 -28.57 21.63 -0.68
CA ALA A 166 -27.87 20.37 -0.90
C ALA A 166 -26.35 20.52 -0.76
N GLU A 167 -25.78 21.61 -1.29
CA GLU A 167 -24.36 21.93 -1.14
C GLU A 167 -24.02 22.22 0.33
N MET A 168 -24.83 23.03 1.03
CA MET A 168 -24.65 23.31 2.47
C MET A 168 -24.66 22.03 3.33
N ILE A 169 -25.60 21.11 3.07
CA ILE A 169 -25.67 19.81 3.76
C ILE A 169 -24.39 19.00 3.49
N SER A 170 -23.95 18.94 2.23
CA SER A 170 -22.81 18.12 1.83
C SER A 170 -21.46 18.56 2.39
N GLU A 171 -21.37 19.83 2.78
CA GLU A 171 -20.17 20.48 3.32
C GLU A 171 -20.22 20.66 4.83
N HIS A 172 -21.33 20.29 5.47
CA HIS A 172 -21.46 20.35 6.92
C HIS A 172 -20.61 19.27 7.58
N ALA A 173 -19.56 19.68 8.31
CA ALA A 173 -18.56 18.76 8.87
C ALA A 173 -19.18 17.65 9.75
N GLU A 174 -20.12 17.98 10.62
CA GLU A 174 -20.79 16.97 11.47
C GLU A 174 -21.67 16.01 10.65
N VAL A 175 -22.28 16.47 9.55
CA VAL A 175 -23.07 15.59 8.68
C VAL A 175 -22.13 14.57 8.03
N ARG A 176 -21.02 15.04 7.47
CA ARG A 176 -20.02 14.17 6.84
C ARG A 176 -19.45 13.16 7.85
N LYS A 177 -19.14 13.62 9.06
CA LYS A 177 -18.65 12.77 10.15
C LYS A 177 -19.62 11.64 10.47
N VAL A 178 -20.89 11.94 10.74
CA VAL A 178 -21.85 10.93 11.13
C VAL A 178 -22.15 9.96 9.98
N VAL A 179 -22.27 10.45 8.73
CA VAL A 179 -22.46 9.57 7.56
C VAL A 179 -21.25 8.66 7.38
N ARG A 180 -20.02 9.17 7.54
CA ARG A 180 -18.78 8.37 7.48
C ARG A 180 -18.78 7.29 8.55
N GLU A 181 -19.16 7.61 9.78
CA GLU A 181 -19.26 6.65 10.88
C GLU A 181 -20.26 5.53 10.53
N ILE A 182 -21.46 5.87 10.05
CA ILE A 182 -22.43 4.87 9.58
C ILE A 182 -21.83 3.99 8.47
N LEU A 183 -21.18 4.59 7.47
CA LEU A 183 -20.61 3.84 6.35
C LEU A 183 -19.47 2.90 6.78
N LEU A 184 -18.69 3.26 7.79
CA LEU A 184 -17.66 2.40 8.37
C LEU A 184 -18.23 1.31 9.28
N GLU A 185 -19.47 1.45 9.73
CA GLU A 185 -20.04 0.60 10.76
C GLU A 185 -21.11 -0.40 10.30
N SER A 186 -21.96 -0.03 9.36
CA SER A 186 -23.17 -0.81 9.00
C SER A 186 -23.26 -1.17 7.52
N VAL A 187 -22.23 -0.87 6.73
CA VAL A 187 -22.20 -1.18 5.29
C VAL A 187 -21.86 -2.63 5.02
N VAL A 188 -22.48 -3.14 3.97
CA VAL A 188 -22.15 -4.42 3.39
C VAL A 188 -21.43 -4.24 2.06
N ILE A 189 -20.21 -4.76 1.97
CA ILE A 189 -19.44 -4.80 0.72
C ILE A 189 -20.00 -5.93 -0.14
N LYS A 190 -20.46 -5.59 -1.33
CA LYS A 190 -20.94 -6.55 -2.33
C LYS A 190 -20.03 -6.54 -3.55
N SER A 191 -19.65 -7.71 -4.02
CA SER A 191 -18.89 -7.91 -5.25
C SER A 191 -19.68 -8.80 -6.21
N GLU A 192 -19.82 -8.33 -7.44
CA GLU A 192 -20.48 -9.06 -8.53
C GLU A 192 -19.58 -9.16 -9.75
N LYS A 193 -19.77 -10.21 -10.56
CA LYS A 193 -19.07 -10.36 -11.84
C LYS A 193 -19.51 -9.26 -12.82
N THR A 194 -18.55 -8.65 -13.50
CA THR A 194 -18.84 -7.70 -14.59
C THR A 194 -19.51 -8.41 -15.78
N LYS A 195 -20.43 -7.71 -16.45
CA LYS A 195 -21.06 -8.20 -17.70
C LYS A 195 -20.19 -7.96 -18.94
N GLU A 196 -19.15 -7.14 -18.82
CA GLU A 196 -18.20 -6.89 -19.89
C GLU A 196 -17.25 -8.08 -20.04
N ASN A 197 -17.34 -8.76 -21.19
CA ASN A 197 -16.30 -9.67 -21.62
C ASN A 197 -15.02 -8.86 -21.78
N ALA A 198 -13.96 -9.24 -21.08
CA ALA A 198 -12.62 -8.76 -21.37
C ALA A 198 -12.25 -9.16 -22.80
N THR A 199 -12.47 -8.27 -23.77
CA THR A 199 -11.89 -8.36 -25.10
C THR A 199 -10.43 -7.99 -25.00
N ALA A 200 -9.54 -8.99 -24.99
CA ALA A 200 -8.11 -8.83 -25.19
C ALA A 200 -7.53 -10.05 -25.94
N ASP A 201 -6.50 -9.78 -26.74
CA ASP A 201 -6.09 -10.50 -27.94
C ASP A 201 -5.66 -11.98 -27.79
N ILE A 202 -5.96 -12.71 -28.86
CA ILE A 202 -5.76 -14.13 -29.10
C ILE A 202 -4.25 -14.39 -29.28
N THR A 203 -3.58 -15.15 -28.41
CA THR A 203 -3.23 -16.56 -28.71
C THR A 203 -2.66 -17.32 -27.49
N ASN A 204 -2.26 -16.64 -26.41
CA ASN A 204 -1.69 -17.25 -25.19
C ASN A 204 -2.53 -17.03 -23.91
N GLU A 205 -3.60 -16.24 -23.97
CA GLU A 205 -4.35 -15.84 -22.78
C GLU A 205 -5.52 -16.75 -22.39
N LYS A 206 -6.01 -17.65 -23.25
CA LYS A 206 -7.17 -18.51 -22.89
C LYS A 206 -6.91 -19.44 -21.70
N LEU A 207 -5.65 -19.86 -21.49
CA LEU A 207 -5.24 -20.61 -20.29
C LEU A 207 -5.18 -19.69 -19.06
N LYS A 208 -4.57 -18.51 -19.18
CA LYS A 208 -4.55 -17.48 -18.12
C LYS A 208 -5.93 -16.95 -17.77
N GLU A 209 -6.85 -16.90 -18.73
CA GLU A 209 -8.24 -16.45 -18.56
C GLU A 209 -9.05 -17.49 -17.78
N LYS A 210 -8.81 -18.78 -18.03
CA LYS A 210 -9.44 -19.87 -17.26
C LYS A 210 -8.93 -19.89 -15.82
N GLU A 211 -7.61 -19.76 -15.62
CA GLU A 211 -6.99 -19.65 -14.30
C GLU A 211 -7.44 -18.38 -13.55
N ARG A 212 -7.50 -17.21 -14.23
CA ARG A 212 -8.03 -15.97 -13.64
C ARG A 212 -9.51 -16.08 -13.25
N LYS A 213 -10.34 -16.77 -14.05
CA LYS A 213 -11.75 -17.02 -13.73
C LYS A 213 -11.92 -17.92 -12.50
N GLU A 214 -11.03 -18.88 -12.30
CA GLU A 214 -11.02 -19.74 -11.10
C GLU A 214 -10.62 -18.92 -9.85
N VAL A 215 -9.62 -18.03 -9.96
CA VAL A 215 -9.12 -17.21 -8.83
C VAL A 215 -10.20 -16.29 -8.24
N TYR A 216 -11.05 -15.67 -9.06
CA TYR A 216 -12.09 -14.74 -8.58
C TYR A 216 -13.47 -15.38 -8.38
N GLN A 217 -13.60 -16.70 -8.57
CA GLN A 217 -14.89 -17.37 -8.50
C GLN A 217 -15.59 -17.16 -7.15
N VAL A 218 -14.81 -17.16 -6.06
CA VAL A 218 -15.30 -16.90 -4.69
C VAL A 218 -15.78 -15.46 -4.48
N TYR A 219 -15.46 -14.55 -5.39
CA TYR A 219 -15.79 -13.12 -5.33
C TYR A 219 -16.89 -12.68 -6.34
N PHE A 220 -17.43 -13.59 -7.15
CA PHE A 220 -18.46 -13.26 -8.15
C PHE A 220 -19.86 -13.05 -7.56
N ASP A 221 -20.13 -13.63 -6.40
CA ASP A 221 -21.35 -13.40 -5.60
C ASP A 221 -20.94 -13.32 -4.13
N PHE A 222 -20.12 -12.31 -3.82
CA PHE A 222 -19.53 -12.14 -2.50
C PHE A 222 -20.17 -10.98 -1.78
N GLN A 223 -20.53 -11.20 -0.52
CA GLN A 223 -21.14 -10.22 0.35
C GLN A 223 -20.56 -10.36 1.76
N ILE A 224 -20.07 -9.26 2.33
CA ILE A 224 -19.54 -9.26 3.69
C ILE A 224 -19.77 -7.92 4.38
N ASP A 225 -20.06 -7.98 5.67
CA ASP A 225 -20.06 -6.82 6.55
C ASP A 225 -18.67 -6.15 6.55
N ILE A 226 -18.63 -4.82 6.41
CA ILE A 226 -17.40 -4.05 6.36
C ILE A 226 -16.50 -4.28 7.59
N LYS A 227 -17.05 -4.52 8.79
CA LYS A 227 -16.27 -4.81 10.00
C LYS A 227 -15.62 -6.20 9.98
N LYS A 228 -16.08 -7.10 9.11
CA LYS A 228 -15.61 -8.50 9.03
C LYS A 228 -14.68 -8.75 7.85
N ILE A 229 -14.53 -7.79 6.94
CA ILE A 229 -13.67 -7.98 5.76
C ILE A 229 -12.20 -8.04 6.16
N LYS A 230 -11.48 -9.00 5.58
CA LYS A 230 -10.06 -9.20 5.87
C LYS A 230 -9.18 -8.42 4.88
N PRO A 231 -7.98 -7.98 5.30
CA PRO A 231 -7.02 -7.29 4.44
C PRO A 231 -6.81 -7.94 3.06
N TYR A 232 -6.54 -9.25 3.01
CA TYR A 232 -6.31 -9.93 1.73
C TYR A 232 -7.55 -9.94 0.81
N GLN A 233 -8.77 -9.88 1.38
CA GLN A 233 -10.00 -9.81 0.59
C GLN A 233 -10.13 -8.43 -0.06
N ILE A 234 -9.77 -7.35 0.65
CA ILE A 234 -9.72 -6.01 0.07
C ILE A 234 -8.75 -5.96 -1.12
N LEU A 235 -7.53 -6.50 -0.95
CA LEU A 235 -6.54 -6.55 -2.03
C LEU A 235 -7.05 -7.36 -3.23
N ALA A 236 -7.66 -8.52 -2.99
CA ALA A 236 -8.23 -9.35 -4.03
C ALA A 236 -9.38 -8.66 -4.78
N LEU A 237 -10.29 -8.02 -4.04
CA LEU A 237 -11.41 -7.26 -4.60
C LEU A 237 -10.90 -6.09 -5.45
N ASN A 238 -10.03 -5.24 -4.90
CA ASN A 238 -9.45 -4.09 -5.61
C ASN A 238 -8.72 -4.52 -6.89
N ARG A 239 -7.96 -5.63 -6.83
CA ARG A 239 -7.30 -6.18 -8.02
C ARG A 239 -8.32 -6.66 -9.05
N GLY A 240 -9.34 -7.40 -8.63
CA GLY A 240 -10.40 -7.90 -9.52
C GLY A 240 -11.19 -6.77 -10.18
N GLU A 241 -11.42 -5.66 -9.48
CA GLU A 241 -12.04 -4.46 -10.04
C GLU A 241 -11.12 -3.74 -11.04
N ARG A 242 -9.83 -3.59 -10.73
CA ARG A 242 -8.84 -3.02 -11.66
C ARG A 242 -8.65 -3.85 -12.92
N GLU A 243 -8.72 -5.17 -12.80
CA GLU A 243 -8.73 -6.13 -13.93
C GLU A 243 -10.09 -6.19 -14.63
N LYS A 244 -11.09 -5.39 -14.20
CA LYS A 244 -12.46 -5.32 -14.76
C LYS A 244 -13.23 -6.64 -14.71
N LEU A 245 -12.90 -7.53 -13.77
CA LEU A 245 -13.58 -8.81 -13.56
C LEU A 245 -14.66 -8.74 -12.48
N LEU A 246 -14.50 -7.82 -11.54
CA LEU A 246 -15.41 -7.57 -10.44
C LEU A 246 -15.94 -6.14 -10.49
N LYS A 247 -17.17 -5.95 -10.02
CA LYS A 247 -17.75 -4.66 -9.68
C LYS A 247 -18.09 -4.67 -8.20
N ILE A 248 -17.58 -3.68 -7.48
CA ILE A 248 -17.73 -3.59 -6.02
C ILE A 248 -18.70 -2.46 -5.70
N ALA A 249 -19.60 -2.69 -4.74
CA ALA A 249 -20.54 -1.69 -4.26
C ALA A 249 -20.64 -1.72 -2.73
N LEU A 250 -20.81 -0.55 -2.13
CA LEU A 250 -21.14 -0.39 -0.72
C LEU A 250 -22.67 -0.33 -0.55
N VAL A 251 -23.26 -1.42 -0.08
CA VAL A 251 -24.71 -1.51 0.20
C VAL A 251 -24.99 -0.95 1.59
N HIS A 252 -25.90 0.01 1.68
CA HIS A 252 -26.24 0.77 2.88
C HIS A 252 -27.75 1.01 2.99
N ASP A 253 -28.23 1.34 4.19
CA ASP A 253 -29.61 1.78 4.43
C ASP A 253 -29.72 3.31 4.20
N GLU A 254 -30.29 3.70 3.06
CA GLU A 254 -30.50 5.12 2.72
C GLU A 254 -31.47 5.81 3.69
N ILE A 255 -32.47 5.10 4.23
CA ILE A 255 -33.48 5.69 5.13
C ILE A 255 -32.84 6.06 6.46
N GLU A 256 -32.01 5.19 7.01
CA GLU A 256 -31.25 5.45 8.24
C GLU A 256 -30.36 6.69 8.05
N ILE A 257 -29.58 6.73 6.96
CA ILE A 257 -28.66 7.83 6.67
C ILE A 257 -29.41 9.15 6.49
N HIS A 258 -30.48 9.19 5.69
CA HIS A 258 -31.27 10.40 5.49
C HIS A 258 -31.83 10.95 6.80
N ASN A 259 -32.35 10.07 7.67
CA ASN A 259 -32.84 10.47 8.99
C ASN A 259 -31.74 11.03 9.88
N GLN A 260 -30.53 10.49 9.79
CA GLN A 260 -29.41 10.98 10.58
C GLN A 260 -28.87 12.31 10.05
N ILE A 261 -28.80 12.49 8.73
CA ILE A 261 -28.49 13.79 8.11
C ILE A 261 -29.50 14.84 8.56
N LYS A 262 -30.80 14.51 8.51
CA LYS A 262 -31.89 15.37 8.95
C LYS A 262 -31.71 15.84 10.40
N ARG A 263 -31.46 14.91 11.33
CA ARG A 263 -31.24 15.19 12.75
C ARG A 263 -29.99 16.03 13.03
N THR A 264 -28.97 15.86 12.20
CA THR A 264 -27.66 16.53 12.39
C THR A 264 -27.66 17.94 11.81
N PHE A 265 -28.33 18.13 10.67
CA PHE A 265 -28.32 19.39 9.94
C PHE A 265 -29.46 20.35 10.33
N LEU A 266 -30.67 19.83 10.57
CA LEU A 266 -31.82 20.66 10.94
C LEU A 266 -31.92 20.81 12.46
N ALA A 267 -32.12 22.05 12.92
CA ALA A 267 -32.34 22.36 14.33
C ALA A 267 -33.77 22.06 14.81
N TYR A 268 -34.64 21.53 13.94
CA TYR A 268 -36.06 21.30 14.18
C TYR A 268 -36.52 19.95 13.62
N HIS A 269 -37.63 19.44 14.16
CA HIS A 269 -38.24 18.18 13.74
C HIS A 269 -39.41 18.35 12.78
N GLU A 270 -40.04 19.52 12.74
CA GLU A 270 -41.17 19.83 11.88
C GLU A 270 -40.92 21.17 11.17
N SER A 271 -41.34 21.23 9.90
CA SER A 271 -41.22 22.43 9.07
C SER A 271 -42.29 22.41 7.98
N PHE A 272 -42.77 23.59 7.58
CA PHE A 272 -43.60 23.76 6.39
C PHE A 272 -42.88 23.24 5.13
N PHE A 273 -41.55 23.34 5.09
CA PHE A 273 -40.72 22.92 3.96
C PHE A 273 -40.25 21.46 4.05
N MET A 274 -40.76 20.65 4.98
CA MET A 274 -40.15 19.37 5.33
C MET A 274 -40.02 18.41 4.14
N GLU A 275 -41.07 18.27 3.32
CA GLU A 275 -41.03 17.40 2.13
C GLU A 275 -39.91 17.82 1.15
N ILE A 276 -39.77 19.13 0.94
CA ILE A 276 -38.74 19.71 0.07
C ILE A 276 -37.34 19.49 0.66
N LEU A 277 -37.19 19.66 1.98
CA LEU A 277 -35.93 19.45 2.69
C LEU A 277 -35.53 17.98 2.68
N GLU A 278 -36.45 17.04 2.86
CA GLU A 278 -36.19 15.60 2.79
C GLU A 278 -35.76 15.16 1.38
N GLU A 279 -36.41 15.69 0.34
CA GLU A 279 -35.99 15.46 -1.05
C GLU A 279 -34.58 16.02 -1.31
N THR A 280 -34.28 17.19 -0.73
CA THR A 280 -32.97 17.84 -0.86
C THR A 280 -31.88 17.09 -0.11
N ILE A 281 -32.19 16.52 1.06
CA ILE A 281 -31.28 15.63 1.81
C ILE A 281 -30.95 14.39 0.97
N ALA A 282 -31.96 13.76 0.36
CA ALA A 282 -31.76 12.58 -0.48
C ALA A 282 -30.88 12.89 -1.71
N ASP A 283 -31.13 14.00 -2.41
CA ASP A 283 -30.26 14.43 -3.52
C ASP A 283 -28.84 14.77 -3.05
N SER A 284 -28.69 15.52 -1.95
CA SER A 284 -27.39 15.85 -1.37
C SER A 284 -26.59 14.59 -1.03
N PHE A 285 -27.22 13.63 -0.36
CA PHE A 285 -26.58 12.37 -0.01
C PHE A 285 -26.11 11.62 -1.26
N LYS A 286 -27.03 11.33 -2.17
CA LYS A 286 -26.77 10.51 -3.36
C LYS A 286 -25.75 11.13 -4.31
N ARG A 287 -25.82 12.45 -4.53
CA ARG A 287 -25.03 13.13 -5.57
C ARG A 287 -23.71 13.67 -5.05
N LEU A 288 -23.65 14.11 -3.78
CA LEU A 288 -22.51 14.86 -3.25
C LEU A 288 -21.78 14.12 -2.12
N ILE A 289 -22.52 13.65 -1.10
CA ILE A 289 -21.91 13.04 0.09
C ILE A 289 -21.41 11.63 -0.20
N PHE A 290 -22.30 10.73 -0.65
CA PHE A 290 -22.01 9.32 -0.82
C PHE A 290 -20.82 9.06 -1.77
N PRO A 291 -20.73 9.64 -2.99
CA PRO A 291 -19.59 9.39 -3.87
C PRO A 291 -18.25 9.88 -3.31
N SER A 292 -18.27 10.89 -2.42
CA SER A 292 -17.08 11.35 -1.73
C SER A 292 -16.69 10.39 -0.61
N LEU A 293 -17.64 10.03 0.25
CA LEU A 293 -17.38 9.20 1.42
C LEU A 293 -17.17 7.72 1.06
N GLU A 294 -17.79 7.22 -0.01
CA GLU A 294 -17.50 5.88 -0.54
C GLU A 294 -16.03 5.75 -0.91
N ARG A 295 -15.48 6.74 -1.65
CA ARG A 295 -14.05 6.76 -1.98
C ARG A 295 -13.18 6.82 -0.73
N GLU A 296 -13.58 7.63 0.25
CA GLU A 296 -12.85 7.76 1.51
C GLU A 296 -12.83 6.43 2.28
N VAL A 297 -13.98 5.79 2.45
CA VAL A 297 -14.11 4.48 3.11
C VAL A 297 -13.32 3.41 2.38
N ARG A 298 -13.40 3.36 1.04
CA ARG A 298 -12.63 2.40 0.25
C ARG A 298 -11.13 2.64 0.35
N ASN A 299 -10.68 3.89 0.37
CA ASN A 299 -9.27 4.23 0.58
C ASN A 299 -8.82 3.81 1.97
N HIS A 300 -9.61 4.08 3.02
CA HIS A 300 -9.30 3.67 4.39
C HIS A 300 -9.11 2.15 4.51
N LEU A 301 -10.02 1.36 3.92
CA LEU A 301 -9.89 -0.11 3.87
C LEU A 301 -8.65 -0.56 3.10
N THR A 302 -8.32 0.14 2.00
CA THR A 302 -7.15 -0.17 1.17
C THR A 302 -5.86 0.14 1.92
N GLU A 303 -5.75 1.30 2.56
CA GLU A 303 -4.61 1.68 3.38
C GLU A 303 -4.38 0.67 4.52
N ALA A 304 -5.44 0.28 5.23
CA ALA A 304 -5.34 -0.74 6.28
C ALA A 304 -4.88 -2.10 5.73
N ALA A 305 -5.35 -2.48 4.53
CA ALA A 305 -4.95 -3.73 3.89
C ALA A 305 -3.49 -3.71 3.41
N ASP A 306 -3.06 -2.59 2.83
CA ASP A 306 -1.69 -2.35 2.39
C ASP A 306 -0.72 -2.38 3.56
N LEU A 307 -1.01 -1.66 4.65
CA LEU A 307 -0.21 -1.67 5.87
C LEU A 307 -0.01 -3.10 6.39
N HIS A 308 -1.08 -3.87 6.50
CA HIS A 308 -1.03 -5.24 6.98
C HIS A 308 -0.18 -6.15 6.07
N ALA A 309 -0.39 -6.07 4.75
CA ALA A 309 0.35 -6.89 3.80
C ALA A 309 1.84 -6.53 3.77
N ILE A 310 2.16 -5.23 3.82
CA ILE A 310 3.53 -4.71 3.83
C ILE A 310 4.28 -5.15 5.08
N GLU A 311 3.65 -5.19 6.26
CA GLU A 311 4.28 -5.74 7.47
C GLU A 311 4.60 -7.24 7.32
N ILE A 312 3.72 -8.02 6.69
CA ILE A 312 4.00 -9.44 6.39
C ILE A 312 5.19 -9.55 5.43
N PHE A 313 5.22 -8.72 4.38
CA PHE A 313 6.32 -8.70 3.41
C PHE A 313 7.65 -8.31 4.07
N ALA A 314 7.63 -7.32 4.97
CA ALA A 314 8.77 -6.90 5.77
C ALA A 314 9.30 -8.04 6.66
N SER A 315 8.41 -8.73 7.36
CA SER A 315 8.76 -9.91 8.17
C SER A 315 9.36 -11.03 7.32
N ASN A 316 8.75 -11.34 6.17
CA ASN A 316 9.24 -12.39 5.27
C ASN A 316 10.61 -12.03 4.68
N LEU A 317 10.82 -10.77 4.29
CA LEU A 317 12.11 -10.29 3.82
C LEU A 317 13.17 -10.41 4.92
N ARG A 318 12.87 -9.97 6.14
CA ARG A 318 13.80 -10.07 7.28
C ARG A 318 14.21 -11.52 7.53
N GLN A 319 13.26 -12.45 7.50
CA GLN A 319 13.55 -13.88 7.67
C GLN A 319 14.46 -14.42 6.57
N LEU A 320 14.27 -13.99 5.32
CA LEU A 320 15.13 -14.37 4.19
C LEU A 320 16.55 -13.80 4.34
N LEU A 321 16.68 -12.54 4.72
CA LEU A 321 17.98 -11.86 4.89
C LEU A 321 18.78 -12.44 6.04
N LEU A 322 18.12 -12.84 7.13
CA LEU A 322 18.77 -13.37 8.34
C LEU A 322 18.89 -14.90 8.36
N GLN A 323 18.74 -15.56 7.21
CA GLN A 323 19.00 -16.99 7.11
C GLN A 323 20.46 -17.30 7.46
N PRO A 324 20.75 -18.37 8.21
CA PRO A 324 22.12 -18.74 8.55
C PRO A 324 22.96 -19.06 7.29
N PRO A 325 24.16 -18.46 7.13
CA PRO A 325 25.04 -18.72 6.00
C PRO A 325 25.72 -20.09 6.12
N ILE A 326 26.00 -20.74 4.98
CA ILE A 326 26.83 -21.95 4.91
C ILE A 326 28.21 -21.58 4.33
N ALA A 327 29.00 -20.91 5.16
CA ALA A 327 30.31 -20.40 4.77
C ALA A 327 31.35 -21.51 4.52
N GLY A 328 32.32 -21.22 3.63
CA GLY A 328 33.49 -22.07 3.43
C GLY A 328 33.23 -23.35 2.64
N LYS A 329 32.08 -23.48 1.96
CA LYS A 329 31.69 -24.67 1.20
C LYS A 329 31.81 -24.45 -0.30
N ILE A 330 32.17 -25.51 -1.03
CA ILE A 330 32.04 -25.54 -2.50
C ILE A 330 30.61 -25.94 -2.83
N ILE A 331 29.88 -25.03 -3.50
CA ILE A 331 28.44 -25.14 -3.73
C ILE A 331 28.15 -25.24 -5.22
N LEU A 332 27.28 -26.19 -5.59
CA LEU A 332 26.70 -26.28 -6.94
C LEU A 332 25.27 -25.74 -6.88
N GLY A 333 25.02 -24.59 -7.53
CA GLY A 333 23.69 -24.05 -7.73
C GLY A 333 23.00 -24.68 -8.93
N ILE A 334 21.71 -24.99 -8.79
CA ILE A 334 20.82 -25.46 -9.84
C ILE A 334 19.61 -24.53 -9.92
N ASP A 335 19.38 -23.98 -11.11
CA ASP A 335 18.17 -23.26 -11.53
C ASP A 335 17.31 -24.26 -12.32
N PRO A 336 16.27 -24.84 -11.72
CA PRO A 336 15.45 -25.86 -12.36
C PRO A 336 14.66 -25.32 -13.55
N GLY A 337 14.43 -26.18 -14.54
CA GLY A 337 13.60 -25.81 -15.67
C GLY A 337 13.18 -26.99 -16.53
N PHE A 338 11.97 -26.89 -17.09
CA PHE A 338 11.45 -27.81 -18.10
C PHE A 338 12.05 -27.47 -19.48
N TYR A 339 11.34 -26.66 -20.27
CA TYR A 339 11.67 -26.38 -21.67
C TYR A 339 13.06 -25.76 -21.88
N SER A 340 13.45 -24.82 -21.01
CA SER A 340 14.72 -24.10 -21.12
C SER A 340 15.90 -24.86 -20.51
N GLY A 341 15.68 -26.10 -20.04
CA GLY A 341 16.65 -26.90 -19.29
C GLY A 341 16.94 -26.36 -17.89
N SER A 342 17.62 -27.17 -17.09
CA SER A 342 18.14 -26.79 -15.78
C SER A 342 19.59 -26.31 -15.91
N LYS A 343 19.91 -25.14 -15.34
CA LYS A 343 21.26 -24.58 -15.41
C LYS A 343 22.02 -24.91 -14.13
N ILE A 344 23.30 -25.22 -14.26
CA ILE A 344 24.18 -25.53 -13.13
C ILE A 344 25.39 -24.59 -13.12
N ALA A 345 25.88 -24.27 -11.93
CA ALA A 345 27.02 -23.38 -11.72
C ALA A 345 27.68 -23.77 -10.40
N VAL A 346 28.99 -23.91 -10.41
CA VAL A 346 29.78 -24.20 -9.21
C VAL A 346 30.46 -22.92 -8.76
N ILE A 347 30.36 -22.64 -7.47
CA ILE A 347 31.12 -21.60 -6.79
C ILE A 347 32.08 -22.24 -5.78
N ASP A 348 33.24 -21.63 -5.60
CA ASP A 348 34.15 -22.01 -4.52
C ASP A 348 33.70 -21.47 -3.15
N ALA A 349 34.49 -21.76 -2.12
CA ALA A 349 34.28 -21.34 -0.74
C ALA A 349 34.21 -19.81 -0.53
N THR A 350 34.68 -19.01 -1.50
CA THR A 350 34.62 -17.54 -1.48
C THR A 350 33.44 -16.99 -2.29
N GLY A 351 32.69 -17.85 -2.97
CA GLY A 351 31.62 -17.47 -3.88
C GLY A 351 32.11 -17.11 -5.29
N LYS A 352 33.36 -17.41 -5.64
CA LYS A 352 33.87 -17.20 -7.00
C LYS A 352 33.31 -18.30 -7.92
N TYR A 353 32.80 -17.89 -9.08
CA TYR A 353 32.33 -18.81 -10.13
C TYR A 353 33.49 -19.62 -10.72
N LEU A 354 33.30 -20.94 -10.82
CA LEU A 354 34.29 -21.88 -11.37
C LEU A 354 33.90 -22.36 -12.77
N GLU A 355 32.71 -22.96 -12.91
CA GLU A 355 32.21 -23.50 -14.17
C GLU A 355 30.69 -23.69 -14.08
N GLY A 356 30.01 -23.71 -15.23
CA GLY A 356 28.59 -23.98 -15.33
C GLY A 356 28.22 -24.66 -16.64
N ALA A 357 27.03 -25.23 -16.68
CA ALA A 357 26.49 -25.94 -17.84
C ALA A 357 24.96 -25.88 -17.85
N THR A 358 24.37 -26.29 -18.96
CA THR A 358 22.91 -26.49 -19.08
C THR A 358 22.64 -27.96 -19.31
N MET A 359 21.72 -28.53 -18.54
CA MET A 359 21.28 -29.93 -18.64
C MET A 359 19.76 -29.98 -18.88
N TYR A 360 19.27 -31.08 -19.46
CA TYR A 360 17.86 -31.21 -19.84
C TYR A 360 17.21 -32.48 -19.23
N PRO A 361 17.16 -32.61 -17.89
CA PRO A 361 16.64 -33.82 -17.24
C PRO A 361 15.13 -34.01 -17.48
N HIS A 362 14.38 -32.92 -17.66
CA HIS A 362 12.91 -32.91 -17.64
C HIS A 362 12.29 -32.76 -19.04
N PRO A 363 10.95 -32.84 -19.18
CA PRO A 363 10.29 -32.58 -20.45
C PRO A 363 10.65 -31.19 -21.03
N PRO A 364 10.72 -31.08 -22.37
CA PRO A 364 10.40 -32.10 -23.37
C PRO A 364 11.53 -33.12 -23.68
N GLN A 365 12.78 -32.84 -23.31
CA GLN A 365 13.92 -33.68 -23.73
C GLN A 365 14.10 -34.95 -22.90
N ASN A 366 13.74 -34.93 -21.62
CA ASN A 366 13.79 -36.10 -20.70
C ASN A 366 15.15 -36.82 -20.64
N LYS A 367 16.27 -36.08 -20.70
CA LYS A 367 17.64 -36.63 -20.73
C LYS A 367 18.22 -36.81 -19.33
N ILE A 368 17.53 -37.57 -18.48
CA ILE A 368 17.89 -37.76 -17.05
C ILE A 368 19.30 -38.35 -16.90
N GLU A 369 19.64 -39.41 -17.63
CA GLU A 369 20.93 -40.09 -17.49
C GLU A 369 22.12 -39.24 -17.98
N GLU A 370 21.90 -38.39 -18.99
CA GLU A 370 22.89 -37.41 -19.45
C GLU A 370 23.12 -36.35 -18.37
N ALA A 371 22.04 -35.81 -17.79
CA ALA A 371 22.11 -34.85 -16.70
C ALA A 371 22.83 -35.42 -15.47
N LYS A 372 22.53 -36.67 -15.07
CA LYS A 372 23.23 -37.37 -13.98
C LYS A 372 24.74 -37.50 -14.25
N LYS A 373 25.15 -37.79 -15.48
CA LYS A 373 26.58 -37.86 -15.86
C LYS A 373 27.26 -36.50 -15.74
N ILE A 374 26.62 -35.43 -16.22
CA ILE A 374 27.14 -34.05 -16.11
C ILE A 374 27.31 -33.68 -14.63
N LEU A 375 26.26 -33.87 -13.82
CA LEU A 375 26.28 -33.58 -12.39
C LEU A 375 27.36 -34.37 -11.65
N LEU A 376 27.47 -35.68 -11.91
CA LEU A 376 28.49 -36.53 -11.28
C LEU A 376 29.91 -36.06 -11.61
N ASN A 377 30.15 -35.62 -12.85
CA ASN A 377 31.43 -35.06 -13.26
C ASN A 377 31.75 -33.77 -12.50
N PHE A 378 30.80 -32.84 -12.43
CA PHE A 378 30.98 -31.56 -11.71
C PHE A 378 31.20 -31.78 -10.21
N ILE A 379 30.39 -32.64 -9.57
CA ILE A 379 30.51 -32.95 -8.14
C ILE A 379 31.89 -33.52 -7.81
N LYS A 380 32.39 -34.46 -8.62
CA LYS A 380 33.72 -35.07 -8.41
C LYS A 380 34.86 -34.11 -8.74
N LYS A 381 34.77 -33.37 -9.86
CA LYS A 381 35.81 -32.44 -10.32
C LYS A 381 36.09 -31.35 -9.30
N TYR A 382 35.04 -30.80 -8.70
CA TYR A 382 35.14 -29.67 -7.77
C TYR A 382 35.03 -30.06 -6.30
N SER A 383 34.83 -31.35 -5.99
CA SER A 383 34.54 -31.80 -4.62
C SER A 383 33.39 -31.03 -3.98
N VAL A 384 32.27 -30.92 -4.73
CA VAL A 384 31.07 -30.19 -4.27
C VAL A 384 30.56 -30.82 -2.98
N GLU A 385 30.33 -29.98 -1.98
CA GLU A 385 29.85 -30.40 -0.66
C GLU A 385 28.33 -30.21 -0.53
N VAL A 386 27.78 -29.18 -1.18
CA VAL A 386 26.35 -28.85 -1.12
C VAL A 386 25.80 -28.48 -2.49
N ILE A 387 24.58 -28.93 -2.77
CA ILE A 387 23.82 -28.61 -3.98
C ILE A 387 22.64 -27.71 -3.58
N ALA A 388 22.66 -26.46 -4.04
CA ALA A 388 21.56 -25.51 -3.87
C ALA A 388 20.57 -25.63 -5.03
N ILE A 389 19.31 -25.95 -4.76
CA ILE A 389 18.26 -26.11 -5.78
C ILE A 389 17.26 -24.96 -5.65
N GLY A 390 17.07 -24.18 -6.71
CA GLY A 390 16.03 -23.14 -6.76
C GLY A 390 14.63 -23.73 -6.54
N ASN A 391 13.77 -23.01 -5.81
CA ASN A 391 12.41 -23.46 -5.48
C ASN A 391 11.36 -23.15 -6.56
N GLY A 392 11.78 -22.84 -7.78
CA GLY A 392 10.91 -22.51 -8.90
C GLY A 392 10.32 -23.70 -9.63
N THR A 393 10.12 -23.47 -10.93
CA THR A 393 9.49 -24.43 -11.85
C THR A 393 10.39 -25.64 -12.06
N ALA A 394 9.83 -26.86 -11.94
CA ALA A 394 10.57 -28.12 -12.02
C ALA A 394 11.51 -28.41 -10.83
N SER A 395 11.40 -27.67 -9.72
CA SER A 395 12.24 -27.86 -8.53
C SER A 395 12.07 -29.25 -7.91
N ARG A 396 10.83 -29.71 -7.76
CA ARG A 396 10.51 -31.04 -7.20
C ARG A 396 11.06 -32.18 -8.06
N GLU A 397 10.90 -32.09 -9.38
CA GLU A 397 11.43 -33.08 -10.32
C GLU A 397 12.96 -33.11 -10.28
N THR A 398 13.59 -31.94 -10.16
CA THR A 398 15.05 -31.82 -10.02
C THR A 398 15.54 -32.41 -8.71
N GLU A 399 14.85 -32.15 -7.59
CA GLU A 399 15.12 -32.72 -6.28
C GLU A 399 15.18 -34.25 -6.34
N PHE A 400 14.19 -34.89 -6.98
CA PHE A 400 14.19 -36.35 -7.14
C PHE A 400 15.43 -36.88 -7.88
N VAL A 401 15.83 -36.22 -8.97
CA VAL A 401 17.03 -36.61 -9.74
C VAL A 401 18.30 -36.46 -8.88
N ILE A 402 18.42 -35.38 -8.11
CA ILE A 402 19.57 -35.14 -7.22
C ILE A 402 19.62 -36.14 -6.07
N ALA A 403 18.50 -36.39 -5.40
CA ALA A 403 18.42 -37.36 -4.31
C ALA A 403 18.79 -38.78 -4.77
N GLU A 404 18.30 -39.19 -5.95
CA GLU A 404 18.63 -40.47 -6.55
C GLU A 404 20.12 -40.55 -6.92
N LEU A 405 20.69 -39.49 -7.51
CA LEU A 405 22.09 -39.41 -7.90
C LEU A 405 23.02 -39.58 -6.69
N ILE A 406 22.76 -38.84 -5.60
CA ILE A 406 23.55 -38.89 -4.36
C ILE A 406 23.50 -40.30 -3.77
N LYS A 407 22.30 -40.88 -3.66
CA LYS A 407 22.10 -42.22 -3.08
C LYS A 407 22.80 -43.31 -3.91
N THR A 408 22.61 -43.28 -5.22
CA THR A 408 23.15 -44.32 -6.14
C THR A 408 24.67 -44.33 -6.17
N ASN A 409 25.28 -43.14 -6.12
CA ASN A 409 26.74 -42.99 -6.22
C ASN A 409 27.44 -42.87 -4.86
N LYS A 410 26.68 -42.93 -3.74
CA LYS A 410 27.18 -42.75 -2.37
C LYS A 410 28.04 -41.48 -2.24
N LEU A 411 27.55 -40.38 -2.80
CA LEU A 411 28.27 -39.10 -2.81
C LEU A 411 28.29 -38.50 -1.41
N ASN A 412 29.42 -37.90 -1.04
CA ASN A 412 29.56 -37.17 0.22
C ASN A 412 29.15 -35.71 0.05
N CYS A 413 27.94 -35.48 -0.44
CA CYS A 413 27.36 -34.15 -0.58
C CYS A 413 25.87 -34.16 -0.21
N HIS A 414 25.37 -32.98 0.15
CA HIS A 414 23.98 -32.77 0.55
C HIS A 414 23.28 -31.85 -0.44
N TYR A 415 21.94 -31.82 -0.45
CA TYR A 415 21.17 -30.83 -1.20
C TYR A 415 20.27 -30.03 -0.28
N ILE A 416 19.93 -28.82 -0.70
CA ILE A 416 19.00 -27.93 0.00
C ILE A 416 18.22 -27.10 -1.01
N ILE A 417 16.95 -26.85 -0.69
CA ILE A 417 16.10 -25.98 -1.49
C ILE A 417 16.33 -24.53 -1.07
N VAL A 418 16.55 -23.65 -2.04
CA VAL A 418 16.85 -22.23 -1.86
C VAL A 418 15.79 -21.39 -2.58
N ASN A 419 15.39 -20.29 -1.95
CA ASN A 419 14.49 -19.34 -2.58
C ASN A 419 15.17 -18.69 -3.79
N GLU A 420 14.57 -18.77 -4.98
CA GLU A 420 15.10 -18.17 -6.22
C GLU A 420 14.50 -16.79 -6.55
N ALA A 421 13.55 -16.29 -5.74
CA ALA A 421 12.87 -15.03 -5.99
C ALA A 421 13.87 -13.88 -6.13
N GLY A 422 13.74 -13.10 -7.22
CA GLY A 422 14.69 -12.04 -7.56
C GLY A 422 15.96 -12.50 -8.28
N ALA A 423 16.23 -13.80 -8.45
CA ALA A 423 17.44 -14.27 -9.17
C ALA A 423 17.41 -13.84 -10.66
N SER A 424 16.24 -13.85 -11.29
CA SER A 424 16.07 -13.32 -12.65
C SER A 424 16.22 -11.80 -12.73
N VAL A 425 15.84 -11.08 -11.67
CA VAL A 425 16.01 -9.61 -11.59
C VAL A 425 17.49 -9.27 -11.42
N TYR A 426 18.17 -9.98 -10.52
CA TYR A 426 19.61 -9.91 -10.35
C TYR A 426 20.33 -10.14 -11.67
N SER A 427 20.01 -11.23 -12.38
CA SER A 427 20.77 -11.63 -13.56
C SER A 427 20.72 -10.64 -14.74
N ALA A 428 19.62 -9.89 -14.84
CA ALA A 428 19.43 -8.83 -15.82
C ALA A 428 20.03 -7.47 -15.37
N SER A 429 20.37 -7.34 -14.09
CA SER A 429 20.82 -6.09 -13.48
C SER A 429 22.19 -5.61 -13.99
N ALA A 430 22.45 -4.32 -13.81
CA ALA A 430 23.77 -3.73 -14.10
C ALA A 430 24.87 -4.30 -13.18
N ILE A 431 24.52 -4.64 -11.93
CA ILE A 431 25.45 -5.23 -10.96
C ILE A 431 25.92 -6.60 -11.46
N ALA A 432 25.00 -7.49 -11.83
CA ALA A 432 25.37 -8.81 -12.34
C ALA A 432 26.13 -8.74 -13.67
N LYS A 433 25.81 -7.79 -14.55
CA LYS A 433 26.58 -7.52 -15.78
C LYS A 433 28.00 -7.07 -15.48
N LYS A 434 28.21 -6.29 -14.42
CA LYS A 434 29.55 -5.85 -13.98
C LYS A 434 30.34 -7.00 -13.34
N GLU A 435 29.68 -7.82 -12.52
CA GLU A 435 30.32 -8.99 -11.89
C GLU A 435 30.68 -10.09 -12.90
N PHE A 436 29.84 -10.31 -13.92
CA PHE A 436 30.01 -11.37 -14.90
C PHE A 436 29.74 -10.90 -16.34
N PRO A 437 30.63 -10.08 -16.93
CA PRO A 437 30.41 -9.48 -18.26
C PRO A 437 30.21 -10.54 -19.36
N GLU A 438 31.01 -11.61 -19.31
CA GLU A 438 31.07 -12.67 -20.32
C GLU A 438 29.98 -13.74 -20.20
N LEU A 439 29.19 -13.73 -19.12
CA LEU A 439 28.15 -14.74 -18.88
C LEU A 439 26.78 -14.26 -19.35
N GLU A 440 25.97 -15.19 -19.86
CA GLU A 440 24.56 -14.91 -20.16
C GLU A 440 23.73 -14.71 -18.88
N ALA A 441 22.59 -14.04 -19.01
CA ALA A 441 21.72 -13.76 -17.86
C ALA A 441 21.26 -15.06 -17.14
N SER A 442 20.94 -16.12 -17.87
CA SER A 442 20.55 -17.40 -17.27
C SER A 442 21.63 -17.97 -16.33
N GLN A 443 22.90 -17.88 -16.73
CA GLN A 443 24.04 -18.34 -15.93
C GLN A 443 24.27 -17.46 -14.69
N ARG A 444 24.13 -16.13 -14.83
CA ARG A 444 24.26 -15.18 -13.71
C ARG A 444 23.21 -15.45 -12.62
N GLY A 445 21.97 -15.74 -13.02
CA GLY A 445 20.89 -16.07 -12.09
C GLY A 445 21.21 -17.31 -11.26
N ASN A 446 21.76 -18.34 -11.90
CA ASN A 446 22.11 -19.57 -11.20
C ASN A 446 23.30 -19.43 -10.24
N ILE A 447 24.27 -18.56 -10.56
CA ILE A 447 25.34 -18.20 -9.60
C ILE A 447 24.73 -17.56 -8.35
N SER A 448 23.68 -16.74 -8.50
CA SER A 448 22.98 -16.13 -7.36
C SER A 448 22.34 -17.18 -6.46
N ILE A 449 21.73 -18.24 -7.01
CA ILE A 449 21.17 -19.35 -6.23
C ILE A 449 22.22 -20.01 -5.34
N ALA A 450 23.42 -20.28 -5.89
CA ALA A 450 24.51 -20.85 -5.12
C ALA A 450 25.01 -19.89 -4.02
N ARG A 451 25.19 -18.60 -4.36
CA ARG A 451 25.68 -17.58 -3.42
C ARG A 451 24.73 -17.25 -2.30
N ARG A 452 23.40 -17.32 -2.53
CA ARG A 452 22.39 -17.18 -1.48
C ARG A 452 22.56 -18.21 -0.37
N LEU A 453 23.01 -19.42 -0.70
CA LEU A 453 23.28 -20.42 0.32
C LEU A 453 24.58 -20.15 1.08
N LEU A 454 25.60 -19.63 0.37
CA LEU A 454 26.87 -19.24 0.97
C LEU A 454 26.67 -18.11 1.99
N ASP A 455 26.00 -17.03 1.57
CA ASP A 455 25.64 -15.87 2.39
C ASP A 455 24.36 -15.21 1.84
N PRO A 456 23.19 -15.48 2.46
CA PRO A 456 21.92 -14.93 2.03
C PRO A 456 21.90 -13.40 2.04
N LEU A 457 22.43 -12.77 3.10
CA LEU A 457 22.42 -11.33 3.27
C LEU A 457 23.26 -10.66 2.18
N ALA A 458 24.51 -11.09 2.00
CA ALA A 458 25.42 -10.46 1.06
C ALA A 458 24.99 -10.60 -0.41
N GLU A 459 24.23 -11.65 -0.75
CA GLU A 459 23.72 -11.85 -2.10
C GLU A 459 22.37 -11.15 -2.34
N LEU A 460 21.45 -11.17 -1.38
CA LEU A 460 20.12 -10.56 -1.53
C LEU A 460 20.15 -9.03 -1.57
N VAL A 461 21.09 -8.36 -0.86
CA VAL A 461 21.25 -6.89 -0.90
C VAL A 461 21.63 -6.33 -2.27
N LYS A 462 22.05 -7.18 -3.21
CA LYS A 462 22.36 -6.80 -4.60
C LYS A 462 21.11 -6.61 -5.47
N ILE A 463 19.95 -6.94 -4.92
CA ILE A 463 18.65 -6.90 -5.59
C ILE A 463 17.86 -5.76 -4.97
N ASP A 464 17.11 -5.02 -5.80
CA ASP A 464 16.08 -4.11 -5.31
C ASP A 464 15.12 -4.89 -4.38
N PRO A 465 14.98 -4.51 -3.10
CA PRO A 465 14.21 -5.30 -2.13
C PRO A 465 12.77 -5.54 -2.56
N LYS A 466 12.14 -4.58 -3.25
CA LYS A 466 10.77 -4.72 -3.79
C LYS A 466 10.65 -5.74 -4.92
N SER A 467 11.78 -6.16 -5.48
CA SER A 467 11.85 -7.17 -6.53
C SER A 467 12.12 -8.57 -5.98
N ILE A 468 12.37 -8.70 -4.68
CA ILE A 468 12.39 -9.98 -3.99
C ILE A 468 10.92 -10.32 -3.71
N GLY A 469 10.44 -11.43 -4.27
CA GLY A 469 9.06 -11.88 -4.08
C GLY A 469 8.88 -12.39 -2.65
N VAL A 470 8.22 -11.59 -1.81
CA VAL A 470 8.05 -11.83 -0.37
C VAL A 470 6.60 -12.03 0.04
N GLY A 471 5.65 -11.95 -0.90
CA GLY A 471 4.28 -12.38 -0.66
C GLY A 471 3.32 -12.17 -1.82
N LEU A 472 2.08 -12.64 -1.62
CA LEU A 472 0.99 -12.43 -2.56
C LEU A 472 0.56 -10.97 -2.58
N TYR A 473 0.12 -10.46 -3.74
CA TYR A 473 -0.35 -9.09 -3.92
C TYR A 473 0.71 -7.99 -3.71
N GLN A 474 2.00 -8.32 -3.69
CA GLN A 474 3.10 -7.36 -3.52
C GLN A 474 3.11 -6.23 -4.56
N HIS A 475 2.62 -6.49 -5.78
CA HIS A 475 2.49 -5.47 -6.83
C HIS A 475 1.19 -4.66 -6.76
N ASP A 476 0.30 -5.02 -5.83
CA ASP A 476 -1.05 -4.47 -5.73
C ASP A 476 -1.19 -3.45 -4.59
N VAL A 477 -0.23 -3.40 -3.65
CA VAL A 477 -0.15 -2.45 -2.53
C VAL A 477 0.53 -1.13 -2.93
N ASP A 478 0.50 -0.11 -2.05
CA ASP A 478 1.28 1.12 -2.21
C ASP A 478 2.79 0.83 -2.41
N GLN A 479 3.26 1.05 -3.64
CA GLN A 479 4.64 0.73 -4.04
C GLN A 479 5.69 1.66 -3.43
N LYS A 480 5.32 2.90 -3.06
CA LYS A 480 6.26 3.83 -2.41
C LYS A 480 6.47 3.43 -0.97
N PHE A 481 5.38 3.12 -0.27
CA PHE A 481 5.45 2.67 1.11
C PHE A 481 6.11 1.30 1.23
N LEU A 482 5.80 0.38 0.32
CA LEU A 482 6.50 -0.92 0.21
C LEU A 482 8.01 -0.74 0.04
N ALA A 483 8.45 0.11 -0.91
CA ALA A 483 9.87 0.33 -1.16
C ALA A 483 10.59 0.85 0.10
N LYS A 484 10.04 1.90 0.74
CA LYS A 484 10.58 2.45 1.99
C LYS A 484 10.70 1.35 3.06
N LYS A 485 9.62 0.59 3.31
CA LYS A 485 9.60 -0.42 4.38
C LYS A 485 10.56 -1.59 4.12
N LEU A 486 10.71 -2.02 2.86
CA LEU A 486 11.65 -3.10 2.55
C LEU A 486 13.11 -2.62 2.62
N ASP A 487 13.39 -1.38 2.19
CA ASP A 487 14.71 -0.76 2.36
C ASP A 487 15.08 -0.64 3.85
N ASP A 488 14.13 -0.22 4.69
CA ASP A 488 14.26 -0.17 6.14
C ASP A 488 14.66 -1.54 6.71
N VAL A 489 13.99 -2.61 6.29
CA VAL A 489 14.29 -3.98 6.73
C VAL A 489 15.70 -4.41 6.32
N VAL A 490 16.15 -4.03 5.13
CA VAL A 490 17.51 -4.34 4.67
C VAL A 490 18.53 -3.58 5.51
N GLU A 491 18.33 -2.28 5.73
CA GLU A 491 19.19 -1.46 6.59
C GLU A 491 19.29 -2.08 8.00
N SER A 492 18.15 -2.39 8.63
CA SER A 492 18.12 -3.03 9.95
C SER A 492 18.88 -4.36 9.95
N SER A 493 18.69 -5.19 8.92
CA SER A 493 19.31 -6.53 8.84
C SER A 493 20.82 -6.44 8.67
N VAL A 494 21.30 -5.54 7.81
CA VAL A 494 22.74 -5.31 7.59
C VAL A 494 23.41 -4.77 8.85
N ASN A 495 22.79 -3.78 9.52
CA ASN A 495 23.36 -3.21 10.74
C ASN A 495 23.25 -4.13 11.96
N TYR A 496 22.27 -5.04 11.97
CA TYR A 496 22.15 -6.08 12.99
C TYR A 496 23.28 -7.11 12.88
N VAL A 497 23.56 -7.62 11.68
CA VAL A 497 24.63 -8.60 11.44
C VAL A 497 26.01 -7.95 11.53
N GLY A 498 26.15 -6.72 11.02
CA GLY A 498 27.44 -6.07 10.81
C GLY A 498 28.10 -6.53 9.51
N VAL A 499 29.20 -5.85 9.15
CA VAL A 499 29.92 -6.11 7.90
C VAL A 499 31.43 -6.12 8.15
N ASP A 500 32.16 -6.96 7.43
CA ASP A 500 33.62 -6.86 7.34
C ASP A 500 33.98 -5.95 6.16
N VAL A 501 34.54 -4.78 6.47
CA VAL A 501 34.88 -3.76 5.48
C VAL A 501 35.87 -4.24 4.42
N ASN A 502 36.67 -5.27 4.70
CA ASN A 502 37.68 -5.77 3.77
C ASN A 502 37.09 -6.71 2.70
N THR A 503 35.89 -7.25 2.95
CA THR A 503 35.27 -8.29 2.12
C THR A 503 33.87 -7.89 1.63
N ALA A 504 33.23 -6.91 2.28
CA ALA A 504 31.90 -6.43 1.92
C ALA A 504 31.88 -5.85 0.51
N SER A 505 30.84 -6.20 -0.25
CA SER A 505 30.57 -5.56 -1.53
C SER A 505 30.07 -4.13 -1.34
N THR A 506 30.23 -3.28 -2.36
CA THR A 506 29.66 -1.93 -2.36
C THR A 506 28.15 -1.94 -2.13
N SER A 507 27.44 -2.96 -2.62
CA SER A 507 25.99 -3.12 -2.42
C SER A 507 25.64 -3.34 -0.95
N LEU A 508 26.46 -4.09 -0.21
CA LEU A 508 26.26 -4.33 1.21
C LEU A 508 26.61 -3.08 2.05
N LEU A 509 27.72 -2.40 1.72
CA LEU A 509 28.15 -1.18 2.38
C LEU A 509 27.13 -0.04 2.27
N ASN A 510 26.36 0.03 1.17
CA ASN A 510 25.30 1.03 0.98
C ASN A 510 24.23 1.03 2.09
N TYR A 511 24.03 -0.09 2.77
CA TYR A 511 23.03 -0.24 3.82
C TYR A 511 23.63 -0.13 5.22
N VAL A 512 24.94 0.14 5.34
CA VAL A 512 25.56 0.41 6.65
C VAL A 512 25.17 1.81 7.09
N SER A 513 24.69 1.91 8.32
CA SER A 513 24.24 3.16 8.92
C SER A 513 25.29 4.28 8.77
N GLY A 514 24.89 5.37 8.11
CA GLY A 514 25.74 6.56 7.89
C GLY A 514 26.60 6.50 6.63
N LEU A 515 26.61 5.38 5.90
CA LEU A 515 27.20 5.31 4.56
C LEU A 515 26.16 5.70 3.50
N ASN A 516 26.66 6.12 2.35
CA ASN A 516 25.86 6.36 1.15
C ASN A 516 26.58 5.75 -0.05
N LYS A 517 25.92 5.72 -1.19
CA LYS A 517 26.45 5.13 -2.42
C LYS A 517 27.86 5.58 -2.78
N ARG A 518 28.17 6.86 -2.61
CA ARG A 518 29.51 7.40 -2.90
C ARG A 518 30.54 6.93 -1.89
N LEU A 519 30.22 6.92 -0.61
CA LEU A 519 31.13 6.45 0.44
C LEU A 519 31.35 4.93 0.39
N ALA A 520 30.38 4.16 -0.06
CA ALA A 520 30.51 2.71 -0.23
C ALA A 520 31.35 2.33 -1.47
N GLU A 521 31.45 3.20 -2.48
CA GLU A 521 32.29 3.01 -3.66
C GLU A 521 33.75 3.42 -3.44
N ASN A 522 33.99 4.39 -2.55
CA ASN A 522 35.32 4.87 -2.14
C ASN A 522 35.98 3.90 -1.16
#